data_AF-D9PFI9-F1
#
_entry.id   AF-D9PFI9-F1
#
_cell.length_a   1.000
_cell.length_b   1.000
_cell.length_c   1.000
_cell.angle_alpha   90.00
_cell.angle_beta   90.00
_cell.angle_gamma   90.00
#
_symmetry.space_group_name_H-M   'P 1'
#
loop_
_entity.id
_entity.type
_entity.pdbx_description
1 polymer ?
#
loop_
_entity_poly.entity_id
_entity_poly.type
_entity_poly.pdbx_seq_one_letter_code
_entity_poly.pdbx_strand_id
1 'polypeptide(L)'
;MKDIDIVINAVGIIAETKEQKFSDLHTKAPIALFKACELAGVKKVIQISALGTNANAITQYHKSKREADEYLRNSTLHYCILKPSIVYGEDGVSTELFKGLSALPVTPIIDDGEQLLQPIYINDLVKTLNTCVKDNKNKT
;
A
#
# COMPACT_ATOMS: atom_id res chain seq x y z
N MET A 1 6.75 16.87 -13.28
CA MET A 1 5.69 17.12 -12.28
C MET A 1 5.58 18.63 -12.05
N LYS A 2 5.13 19.42 -13.03
CA LYS A 2 4.82 20.84 -12.78
C LYS A 2 3.32 20.93 -12.49
N ASP A 3 2.93 21.84 -11.60
CA ASP A 3 1.53 22.13 -11.23
C ASP A 3 0.78 20.94 -10.58
N ILE A 4 1.48 20.12 -9.79
CA ILE A 4 0.88 19.02 -9.02
C ILE A 4 0.98 19.32 -7.53
N ASP A 5 -0.18 19.47 -6.87
CA ASP A 5 -0.22 19.70 -5.42
C ASP A 5 -0.04 18.41 -4.61
N ILE A 6 -0.66 17.31 -5.06
CA ILE A 6 -0.71 16.04 -4.33
C ILE A 6 -0.39 14.88 -5.27
N VAL A 7 0.48 13.97 -4.83
CA VAL A 7 0.76 12.71 -5.52
C VAL A 7 0.27 11.55 -4.67
N ILE A 8 -0.46 10.61 -5.28
CA ILE A 8 -0.93 9.39 -4.64
C ILE A 8 -0.19 8.22 -5.29
N ASN A 9 0.58 7.48 -4.51
CA ASN A 9 1.20 6.25 -4.96
C ASN A 9 0.40 5.02 -4.52
N ALA A 10 -0.21 4.35 -5.50
CA ALA A 10 -0.94 3.10 -5.33
C ALA A 10 -0.25 1.89 -6.00
N VAL A 11 1.00 2.05 -6.44
CA VAL A 11 1.75 0.96 -7.08
C VAL A 11 2.02 -0.16 -6.07
N GLY A 12 1.70 -1.39 -6.46
CA GLY A 12 2.01 -2.59 -5.70
C GLY A 12 1.70 -3.86 -6.47
N ILE A 13 2.44 -4.91 -6.17
CA ILE A 13 2.22 -6.28 -6.64
C ILE A 13 2.15 -7.21 -5.42
N ILE A 14 1.34 -8.26 -5.49
CA ILE A 14 1.22 -9.23 -4.38
C ILE A 14 2.17 -10.42 -4.51
N ALA A 15 2.66 -10.68 -5.73
CA ALA A 15 3.60 -11.74 -6.05
C ALA A 15 4.61 -11.25 -7.10
N GLU A 16 5.85 -11.71 -7.01
CA GLU A 16 6.87 -11.39 -8.01
C GLU A 16 6.71 -12.25 -9.27
N THR A 17 7.04 -11.67 -10.42
CA THR A 17 7.17 -12.38 -11.70
C THR A 17 8.61 -12.29 -12.20
N LYS A 18 8.88 -12.74 -13.44
CA LYS A 18 10.19 -12.53 -14.07
C LYS A 18 10.43 -11.04 -14.35
N GLU A 19 9.40 -10.33 -14.79
CA GLU A 19 9.48 -8.90 -15.13
C GLU A 19 9.23 -7.97 -13.93
N GLN A 20 8.53 -8.43 -12.89
CA GLN A 20 8.09 -7.59 -11.78
C GLN A 20 8.68 -8.06 -10.46
N LYS A 21 9.52 -7.21 -9.85
CA LYS A 21 10.15 -7.46 -8.54
C LYS A 21 9.65 -6.49 -7.48
N PHE A 22 9.56 -6.95 -6.24
CA PHE A 22 9.19 -6.13 -5.09
C PHE A 22 10.20 -4.99 -4.87
N SER A 23 11.50 -5.27 -5.03
CA SER A 23 12.54 -4.24 -4.89
C SER A 23 12.36 -3.09 -5.89
N ASP A 24 11.91 -3.38 -7.10
CA ASP A 24 11.71 -2.36 -8.13
C ASP A 24 10.40 -1.59 -7.90
N LEU A 25 9.29 -2.30 -7.66
CA LEU A 25 7.95 -1.70 -7.60
C LEU A 25 7.53 -1.18 -6.22
N HIS A 26 8.05 -1.76 -5.13
CA HIS A 26 7.71 -1.32 -3.77
C HIS A 26 8.77 -0.41 -3.15
N THR A 27 10.03 -0.54 -3.54
CA THR A 27 11.14 0.27 -3.00
C THR A 27 11.60 1.32 -4.00
N LYS A 28 12.27 0.93 -5.09
CA LYS A 28 13.03 1.87 -5.94
C LYS A 28 12.12 2.87 -6.65
N ALA A 29 11.03 2.41 -7.27
CA ALA A 29 10.11 3.28 -7.99
C ALA A 29 9.41 4.30 -7.06
N PRO A 30 8.85 3.90 -5.90
CA PRO A 30 8.31 4.86 -4.93
C PRO A 30 9.36 5.85 -4.42
N ILE A 31 10.59 5.41 -4.09
CA ILE A 31 11.65 6.31 -3.64
C ILE A 31 12.02 7.32 -4.74
N ALA A 32 12.13 6.88 -5.99
CA ALA A 32 12.39 7.78 -7.12
C ALA A 32 11.25 8.79 -7.33
N LEU A 33 9.99 8.34 -7.17
CA LEU A 33 8.81 9.21 -7.19
C LEU A 33 8.88 10.27 -6.09
N PHE A 34 9.20 9.88 -4.85
CA PHE A 34 9.30 10.82 -3.72
C PHE A 34 10.41 11.84 -3.94
N LYS A 35 11.58 11.42 -4.43
CA LYS A 35 12.66 12.35 -4.83
C LYS A 35 12.22 13.34 -5.89
N ALA A 36 11.50 12.86 -6.90
CA ALA A 36 10.98 13.73 -7.95
C ALA A 36 9.94 14.73 -7.40
N CYS A 37 9.11 14.30 -6.46
CA CYS A 37 8.17 15.18 -5.75
C CYS A 37 8.89 16.28 -4.96
N GLU A 38 9.97 15.95 -4.25
CA GLU A 38 10.81 16.93 -3.52
C GLU A 38 11.39 17.97 -4.48
N LEU A 39 12.00 17.52 -5.57
CA LEU A 39 12.60 18.41 -6.58
C LEU A 39 11.55 19.30 -7.29
N ALA A 40 10.34 18.79 -7.45
CA ALA A 40 9.25 19.50 -8.10
C ALA A 40 8.45 20.43 -7.18
N GLY A 41 8.69 20.38 -5.87
CA GLY A 41 7.92 21.16 -4.89
C GLY A 41 6.48 20.68 -4.70
N VAL A 42 6.22 19.37 -4.90
CA VAL A 42 4.91 18.76 -4.61
C VAL A 42 4.63 18.93 -3.11
N LYS A 43 3.42 19.38 -2.78
CA LYS A 43 3.08 19.74 -1.40
C LYS A 43 2.87 18.50 -0.53
N LYS A 44 2.27 17.45 -1.08
CA LYS A 44 1.89 16.25 -0.32
C LYS A 44 2.01 14.95 -1.11
N VAL A 45 2.42 13.88 -0.43
CA VAL A 45 2.41 12.51 -0.96
C VAL A 45 1.56 11.59 -0.10
N ILE A 46 0.64 10.85 -0.72
CA ILE A 46 -0.12 9.78 -0.07
C ILE A 46 0.41 8.44 -0.57
N GLN A 47 0.89 7.61 0.35
CA GLN A 47 1.45 6.30 0.05
C GLN A 47 0.47 5.20 0.47
N ILE A 48 0.10 4.32 -0.46
CA ILE A 48 -0.64 3.09 -0.16
C ILE A 48 0.37 1.96 0.10
N SER A 49 0.58 1.70 1.38
CA SER A 49 1.44 0.64 1.91
C SER A 49 0.57 -0.57 2.28
N ALA A 50 0.98 -1.34 3.29
CA ALA A 50 0.26 -2.50 3.77
C ALA A 50 0.32 -2.60 5.30
N LEU A 51 -0.73 -3.18 5.90
CA LEU A 51 -0.72 -3.57 7.30
C LEU A 51 0.40 -4.61 7.52
N GLY A 52 1.16 -4.47 8.61
CA GLY A 52 2.31 -5.35 8.89
C GLY A 52 3.66 -4.86 8.35
N THR A 53 3.73 -3.68 7.71
CA THR A 53 4.99 -3.01 7.35
C THR A 53 5.64 -2.33 8.57
N ASN A 54 5.96 -3.11 9.59
CA ASN A 54 6.63 -2.67 10.82
C ASN A 54 8.04 -3.31 10.93
N ALA A 55 8.79 -2.98 11.97
CA ALA A 55 10.15 -3.48 12.18
C ALA A 55 10.24 -5.02 12.21
N ASN A 56 9.14 -5.70 12.55
CA ASN A 56 9.05 -7.16 12.65
C ASN A 56 8.50 -7.80 11.36
N ALA A 57 8.45 -7.06 10.24
CA ALA A 57 8.00 -7.57 8.96
C ALA A 57 8.78 -8.83 8.54
N ILE A 58 8.07 -9.95 8.37
CA ILE A 58 8.69 -11.25 8.06
C ILE A 58 8.88 -11.41 6.54
N THR A 59 7.88 -11.01 5.74
CA THR A 59 7.86 -11.24 4.28
C THR A 59 8.62 -10.17 3.50
N GLN A 60 9.19 -10.55 2.35
CA GLN A 60 9.83 -9.62 1.40
C GLN A 60 8.86 -8.52 0.93
N TYR A 61 7.59 -8.87 0.75
CA TYR A 61 6.51 -7.93 0.45
C TYR A 61 6.41 -6.80 1.49
N HIS A 62 6.33 -7.14 2.79
CA HIS A 62 6.24 -6.14 3.84
C HIS A 62 7.55 -5.37 4.04
N LYS A 63 8.70 -6.03 3.92
CA LYS A 63 10.02 -5.40 4.06
C LYS A 63 10.24 -4.33 2.98
N SER A 64 9.94 -4.65 1.72
CA SER A 64 10.10 -3.72 0.59
C SER A 64 9.19 -2.49 0.70
N LYS A 65 7.90 -2.67 1.01
CA LYS A 65 6.98 -1.54 1.26
C LYS A 65 7.43 -0.67 2.44
N ARG A 66 7.94 -1.30 3.53
CA ARG A 66 8.46 -0.57 4.69
C ARG A 66 9.65 0.32 4.32
N GLU A 67 10.53 -0.13 3.45
CA GLU A 67 11.70 0.65 3.03
C GLU A 67 11.30 1.97 2.36
N ALA A 68 10.32 1.93 1.45
CA ALA A 68 9.76 3.14 0.86
C ALA A 68 9.02 4.03 1.88
N ASP A 69 8.28 3.42 2.81
CA ASP A 69 7.61 4.15 3.89
C ASP A 69 8.62 4.91 4.75
N GLU A 70 9.72 4.26 5.16
CA GLU A 70 10.78 4.89 5.96
C GLU A 70 11.48 6.00 5.18
N TYR A 71 11.74 5.81 3.89
CA TYR A 71 12.27 6.89 3.05
C TYR A 71 11.33 8.10 3.06
N LEU A 72 10.03 7.89 2.82
CA LEU A 72 9.04 8.97 2.81
C LEU A 72 8.94 9.66 4.17
N ARG A 73 9.00 8.91 5.28
CA ARG A 73 9.01 9.46 6.65
C ARG A 73 10.19 10.38 6.92
N ASN A 74 11.33 10.08 6.32
CA ASN A 74 12.57 10.87 6.45
C ASN A 74 12.72 11.97 5.38
N SER A 75 11.77 12.09 4.45
CA SER A 75 11.76 13.13 3.42
C SER A 75 11.27 14.48 3.97
N THR A 76 11.44 15.52 3.16
CA THR A 76 10.91 16.87 3.45
C THR A 76 9.42 17.04 3.11
N LEU A 77 8.82 16.04 2.45
CA LEU A 77 7.44 16.09 1.98
C LEU A 77 6.44 15.99 3.13
N HIS A 78 5.30 16.66 2.98
CA HIS A 78 4.11 16.30 3.75
C HIS A 78 3.60 14.95 3.27
N TYR A 79 3.21 14.05 4.18
CA TYR A 79 2.76 12.71 3.80
C TYR A 79 1.59 12.17 4.62
N CYS A 80 0.88 11.20 4.03
CA CYS A 80 -0.02 10.28 4.71
C CYS A 80 0.29 8.85 4.22
N ILE A 81 0.60 7.92 5.12
CA ILE A 81 0.87 6.52 4.77
C ILE A 81 -0.31 5.67 5.22
N LEU A 82 -1.12 5.22 4.25
CA LEU A 82 -2.22 4.30 4.51
C LEU A 82 -1.71 2.86 4.51
N LYS A 83 -2.06 2.11 5.55
CA LYS A 83 -1.66 0.70 5.73
C LYS A 83 -2.89 -0.21 5.79
N PRO A 84 -3.64 -0.35 4.68
CA PRO A 84 -4.77 -1.26 4.64
C PRO A 84 -4.30 -2.70 4.84
N SER A 85 -5.19 -3.54 5.38
CA SER A 85 -5.05 -5.00 5.29
C SER A 85 -5.45 -5.46 3.88
N ILE A 86 -6.09 -6.62 3.76
CA ILE A 86 -6.69 -7.06 2.50
C ILE A 86 -7.87 -6.15 2.12
N VAL A 87 -7.85 -5.65 0.89
CA VAL A 87 -8.90 -4.78 0.36
C VAL A 87 -9.83 -5.62 -0.50
N TYR A 88 -11.13 -5.55 -0.25
CA TYR A 88 -12.13 -6.27 -1.03
C TYR A 88 -13.12 -5.29 -1.67
N GLY A 89 -13.65 -5.66 -2.83
CA GLY A 89 -14.55 -4.84 -3.64
C GLY A 89 -14.90 -5.52 -4.95
N GLU A 90 -15.76 -4.89 -5.74
CA GLU A 90 -16.03 -5.34 -7.11
C GLU A 90 -14.72 -5.37 -7.93
N ASP A 91 -14.54 -6.43 -8.72
CA ASP A 91 -13.35 -6.69 -9.56
C ASP A 91 -11.99 -6.73 -8.83
N GLY A 92 -11.99 -6.87 -7.50
CA GLY A 92 -10.77 -6.99 -6.72
C GLY A 92 -10.20 -8.41 -6.72
N VAL A 93 -8.91 -8.57 -6.96
CA VAL A 93 -8.20 -9.87 -6.93
C VAL A 93 -8.44 -10.62 -5.61
N SER A 94 -8.45 -9.92 -4.48
CA SER A 94 -8.76 -10.52 -3.17
C SER A 94 -10.21 -10.99 -3.07
N THR A 95 -11.15 -10.26 -3.67
CA THR A 95 -12.55 -10.68 -3.74
C THR A 95 -12.72 -11.90 -4.63
N GLU A 96 -12.03 -11.97 -5.76
CA GLU A 96 -12.01 -13.16 -6.61
C GLU A 96 -11.43 -14.37 -5.89
N LEU A 97 -10.34 -14.19 -5.14
CA LEU A 97 -9.76 -15.23 -4.28
C LEU A 97 -10.80 -15.75 -3.27
N PHE A 98 -11.46 -14.87 -2.52
CA PHE A 98 -12.46 -15.28 -1.53
C PHE A 98 -13.69 -15.94 -2.17
N LYS A 99 -14.16 -15.43 -3.32
CA LYS A 99 -15.23 -16.07 -4.10
C LYS A 99 -14.82 -17.48 -4.54
N GLY A 100 -13.61 -17.63 -5.08
CA GLY A 100 -13.06 -18.92 -5.48
C GLY A 100 -12.98 -19.91 -4.32
N LEU A 101 -12.44 -19.49 -3.17
CA LEU A 101 -12.38 -20.32 -1.96
C LEU A 101 -13.77 -20.72 -1.47
N SER A 102 -14.74 -19.80 -1.48
CA SER A 102 -16.11 -20.08 -1.03
C SER A 102 -16.87 -21.06 -1.93
N ALA A 103 -16.45 -21.22 -3.19
CA ALA A 103 -17.05 -22.13 -4.14
C ALA A 103 -16.49 -23.56 -4.05
N LEU A 104 -15.42 -23.79 -3.28
CA LEU A 104 -14.85 -25.11 -3.11
C LEU A 104 -15.71 -25.98 -2.18
N PRO A 105 -15.87 -27.29 -2.47
CA PRO A 105 -16.61 -28.21 -1.61
C PRO A 105 -15.88 -28.47 -0.28
N VAL A 106 -14.58 -28.16 -0.22
CA VAL A 106 -13.73 -28.27 0.97
C VAL A 106 -12.97 -26.97 1.11
N THR A 107 -13.04 -26.34 2.29
CA THR A 107 -12.30 -25.10 2.57
C THR A 107 -10.89 -25.44 3.04
N PRO A 108 -9.84 -25.06 2.29
CA PRO A 108 -8.48 -25.26 2.74
C PRO A 108 -8.16 -24.30 3.89
N ILE A 109 -7.66 -24.84 5.00
CA ILE A 109 -7.08 -24.04 6.08
C ILE A 109 -5.57 -23.99 5.84
N ILE A 110 -5.03 -22.78 5.74
CA ILE A 110 -3.59 -22.57 5.60
C ILE A 110 -2.97 -22.66 6.99
N ASP A 111 -1.89 -23.42 7.13
CA ASP A 111 -1.17 -23.60 8.40
C ASP A 111 -2.09 -24.04 9.55
N ASP A 112 -2.15 -23.31 10.67
CA ASP A 112 -2.97 -23.60 11.84
C ASP A 112 -4.38 -22.98 11.82
N GLY A 113 -4.66 -22.07 10.88
CA GLY A 113 -5.93 -21.35 10.80
C GLY A 113 -6.14 -20.26 11.85
N GLU A 114 -5.11 -19.93 12.64
CA GLU A 114 -5.20 -18.90 13.69
C GLU A 114 -4.85 -17.50 13.17
N GLN A 115 -4.64 -17.34 11.86
CA GLN A 115 -4.23 -16.07 11.28
C GLN A 115 -5.36 -15.04 11.36
N LEU A 116 -5.10 -13.94 12.08
CA LEU A 116 -6.03 -12.82 12.16
C LEU A 116 -6.01 -12.00 10.86
N LEU A 117 -7.19 -11.75 10.31
CA LEU A 117 -7.39 -10.94 9.11
C LEU A 117 -8.36 -9.80 9.40
N GLN A 118 -8.09 -8.61 8.84
CA GLN A 118 -8.95 -7.43 9.00
C GLN A 118 -9.34 -6.82 7.64
N PRO A 119 -10.19 -7.49 6.84
CA PRO A 119 -10.56 -7.01 5.52
C PRO A 119 -11.20 -5.62 5.57
N ILE A 120 -10.83 -4.75 4.64
CA ILE A 120 -11.44 -3.43 4.47
C ILE A 120 -12.12 -3.32 3.11
N TYR A 121 -13.32 -2.75 3.09
CA TYR A 121 -14.04 -2.50 1.86
C TYR A 121 -13.40 -1.33 1.08
N ILE A 122 -13.27 -1.47 -0.24
CA ILE A 122 -12.61 -0.48 -1.09
C ILE A 122 -13.20 0.94 -0.92
N ASN A 123 -14.51 1.08 -0.77
CA ASN A 123 -15.12 2.40 -0.62
C ASN A 123 -14.73 3.07 0.72
N ASP A 124 -14.49 2.29 1.77
CA ASP A 124 -14.05 2.85 3.05
C ASP A 124 -12.57 3.25 3.01
N LEU A 125 -11.74 2.50 2.27
CA LEU A 125 -10.38 2.92 1.96
C LEU A 125 -10.36 4.22 1.14
N VAL A 126 -11.21 4.33 0.11
CA VAL A 126 -11.33 5.54 -0.72
C VAL A 126 -11.83 6.74 0.10
N LYS A 127 -12.82 6.54 0.98
CA LYS A 127 -13.27 7.59 1.92
C LYS A 127 -12.12 8.06 2.81
N THR A 128 -11.34 7.14 3.35
CA THR A 128 -10.17 7.45 4.20
C THR A 128 -9.09 8.21 3.42
N LEU A 129 -8.82 7.78 2.19
CA LEU A 129 -7.91 8.48 1.28
C LEU A 129 -8.37 9.91 1.00
N ASN A 130 -9.66 10.12 0.73
CA ASN A 130 -10.22 11.46 0.52
C ASN A 130 -10.08 12.35 1.75
N THR A 131 -10.18 11.79 2.95
CA THR A 131 -9.87 12.51 4.19
C THR A 131 -8.40 12.90 4.23
N CYS A 132 -7.48 11.99 3.89
CA CYS A 132 -6.06 12.33 3.78
C CYS A 132 -5.80 13.40 2.71
N VAL A 133 -6.52 13.43 1.59
CA VAL A 133 -6.38 14.49 0.58
C VAL A 133 -6.79 15.86 1.13
N LYS A 134 -7.87 15.92 1.91
CA LYS A 134 -8.42 17.17 2.47
C LYS A 134 -7.67 17.65 3.72
N ASP A 135 -6.98 16.75 4.42
CA ASP A 135 -6.30 17.10 5.66
C ASP A 135 -4.97 17.84 5.40
N ASN A 136 -4.87 19.05 5.91
CA ASN A 136 -3.65 19.87 5.86
C ASN A 136 -2.78 19.71 7.12
N LYS A 137 -3.14 18.84 8.07
CA LYS A 137 -2.37 18.65 9.31
C LYS A 137 -1.07 17.89 9.07
N ASN A 138 0.02 18.40 9.64
CA ASN A 138 1.39 17.88 9.51
C ASN A 138 1.58 16.49 10.17
N LYS A 139 2.08 15.53 9.38
CA LYS A 139 2.67 14.22 9.77
C LYS A 139 1.76 13.27 10.57
N THR A 140 1.36 12.16 9.95
CA THR A 140 0.85 10.95 10.63
C THR A 140 1.41 9.70 9.95
#